data_AF-A0A0M3IH44-F1
#
_entry.id   AF-A0A0M3IH44-F1
#
_cell.length_a   1.000
_cell.length_b   1.000
_cell.length_c   1.000
_cell.angle_alpha   90.00
_cell.angle_beta   90.00
_cell.angle_gamma   90.00
#
_symmetry.space_group_name_H-M   'P 1'
#
loop_
_entity.id
_entity.type
_entity.pdbx_description
1 polymer ?
#
loop_
_entity_poly.entity_id
_entity_poly.type
_entity_poly.pdbx_seq_one_letter_code
_entity_poly.pdbx_strand_id
1 'polypeptide(L)'
;MTCFVTVGSTQFDALIEAVCSKEAIGALRKRGITQVILQTGTGTFRPADCEWRQDVALVNGMPLHFYSFKNDISGDMRRAEIIIAHAGAGTCLEALRCSKVVFAVVNEELMDNHQRELGERLAELGHLVC
;
A
#
# COMPACT_ATOMS: atom_id res chain seq x y z
N MET A 1 -5.00 3.60 -14.57
CA MET A 1 -4.95 2.40 -13.70
C MET A 1 -4.24 2.80 -12.41
N THR A 2 -4.71 2.32 -11.25
CA THR A 2 -4.24 2.82 -9.95
C THR A 2 -3.62 1.71 -9.12
N CYS A 3 -2.48 1.99 -8.49
CA CYS A 3 -1.95 1.19 -7.41
C CYS A 3 -2.35 1.83 -6.07
N PHE A 4 -2.93 1.05 -5.17
CA PHE A 4 -3.25 1.51 -3.82
C PHE A 4 -2.30 0.86 -2.82
N VAL A 5 -1.69 1.67 -1.97
CA VAL A 5 -0.72 1.26 -0.97
C VAL A 5 -1.25 1.72 0.40
N THR A 6 -1.31 0.81 1.36
CA THR A 6 -1.81 1.14 2.71
C THR A 6 -1.00 0.47 3.81
N VAL A 7 -0.70 1.25 4.85
CA VAL A 7 -0.12 0.74 6.11
C VAL A 7 -1.18 0.66 7.23
N GLY A 8 -2.45 0.90 6.90
CA GLY A 8 -3.52 0.97 7.89
C GLY A 8 -3.41 2.21 8.78
N SER A 9 -3.61 2.02 10.09
CA SER A 9 -3.49 3.09 11.10
C SER A 9 -2.10 3.17 11.73
N THR A 10 -1.17 2.27 11.38
CA THR A 10 0.18 2.23 11.95
C THR A 10 1.16 3.05 11.12
N GLN A 11 2.41 3.13 11.59
CA GLN A 11 3.51 3.71 10.85
C GLN A 11 4.33 2.59 10.21
N PHE A 12 4.60 2.71 8.92
CA PHE A 12 5.54 1.86 8.20
C PHE A 12 6.20 2.64 7.07
N ASP A 13 7.00 3.63 7.46
CA ASP A 13 7.65 4.56 6.53
C ASP A 13 8.57 3.85 5.53
N ALA A 14 9.22 2.75 5.93
CA ALA A 14 10.07 1.95 5.04
C ALA A 14 9.30 1.37 3.84
N LEU A 15 8.03 0.97 4.00
CA LEU A 15 7.19 0.54 2.87
C LEU A 15 6.90 1.72 1.93
N ILE A 16 6.55 2.88 2.49
CA ILE A 16 6.23 4.07 1.70
C ILE A 16 7.47 4.52 0.91
N GLU A 17 8.64 4.53 1.53
CA GLU A 17 9.93 4.82 0.90
C GLU A 17 10.25 3.83 -0.22
N ALA A 18 10.11 2.52 0.04
CA ALA A 18 10.36 1.48 -0.94
C ALA A 18 9.48 1.64 -2.19
N VAL A 19 8.20 1.98 -2.02
CA VAL A 19 7.28 2.26 -3.14
C VAL A 19 7.67 3.51 -3.92
N CYS A 20 8.30 4.50 -3.28
CA CYS A 20 8.79 5.71 -3.94
C CYS A 20 10.09 5.50 -4.73
N SER A 21 10.75 4.34 -4.60
CA SER A 21 11.99 4.02 -5.32
C SER A 21 11.80 4.02 -6.85
N LYS A 22 12.90 4.28 -7.59
CA LYS A 22 12.89 4.26 -9.07
C LYS A 22 12.51 2.88 -9.60
N GLU A 23 12.97 1.84 -8.93
CA GLU A 23 12.76 0.45 -9.25
C GLU A 23 11.28 0.08 -9.12
N ALA A 24 10.66 0.43 -7.99
CA ALA A 24 9.24 0.17 -7.73
C ALA A 24 8.34 0.94 -8.71
N ILE A 25 8.56 2.24 -8.88
CA ILE A 25 7.79 3.06 -9.83
C ILE A 25 7.96 2.55 -11.26
N GLY A 26 9.17 2.16 -11.65
CA GLY A 26 9.45 1.55 -12.95
C GLY A 26 8.69 0.22 -13.15
N ALA A 27 8.64 -0.63 -12.13
CA ALA A 27 7.88 -1.87 -12.16
C ALA A 27 6.37 -1.64 -12.29
N LEU A 28 5.82 -0.68 -11.52
CA LEU A 28 4.41 -0.31 -11.60
C LEU A 28 4.04 0.25 -12.98
N ARG A 29 4.89 1.10 -13.57
CA ARG A 29 4.68 1.61 -14.95
C ARG A 29 4.64 0.50 -15.99
N LYS A 30 5.53 -0.50 -15.89
CA LYS A 30 5.53 -1.67 -16.79
C LYS A 30 4.24 -2.48 -16.71
N ARG A 31 3.52 -2.39 -15.58
CA ARG A 31 2.20 -3.01 -15.36
C ARG A 31 1.03 -2.10 -15.78
N GLY A 32 1.30 -0.94 -16.39
CA GLY A 32 0.27 0.00 -16.86
C GLY A 32 -0.29 0.93 -15.79
N ILE A 33 0.27 0.92 -14.58
CA ILE A 33 -0.13 1.85 -13.51
C ILE A 33 0.23 3.28 -13.91
N THR A 34 -0.69 4.21 -13.68
CA THR A 34 -0.59 5.62 -14.06
C THR A 34 -0.62 6.57 -12.86
N GLN A 35 -0.95 6.07 -11.68
CA GLN A 35 -0.92 6.81 -10.42
C GLN A 35 -0.85 5.84 -9.24
N VAL A 36 -0.30 6.32 -8.13
CA VAL A 36 -0.25 5.58 -6.86
C VAL A 36 -0.96 6.38 -5.78
N ILE A 37 -1.78 5.72 -4.98
CA ILE A 37 -2.44 6.28 -3.80
C ILE A 37 -1.83 5.64 -2.57
N LEU A 38 -1.31 6.45 -1.65
CA LEU A 38 -0.56 6.06 -0.45
C LEU A 38 -1.33 6.51 0.79
N GLN A 39 -1.89 5.55 1.51
CA GLN A 39 -2.33 5.74 2.89
C GLN A 39 -1.15 5.48 3.83
N THR A 40 -0.64 6.51 4.48
CA THR A 40 0.57 6.45 5.30
C THR A 40 0.32 6.27 6.80
N GLY A 41 -0.94 6.20 7.24
CA GLY A 41 -1.31 6.05 8.64
C GLY A 41 -0.77 7.21 9.49
N THR A 42 -0.01 6.88 10.52
CA THR A 42 0.74 7.85 11.35
C THR A 42 2.15 8.14 10.84
N GLY A 43 2.55 7.51 9.73
CA GLY A 43 3.85 7.70 9.09
C GLY A 43 4.01 9.10 8.48
N THR A 44 5.24 9.59 8.55
CA THR A 44 5.60 10.97 8.19
C THR A 44 6.54 11.05 6.99
N PHE A 45 6.97 9.90 6.45
CA PHE A 45 7.86 9.88 5.31
C PHE A 45 7.26 10.61 4.10
N ARG A 46 8.09 11.45 3.48
CA ARG A 46 7.78 12.17 2.24
C ARG A 46 9.03 12.14 1.37
N PRO A 47 8.95 11.71 0.09
CA PRO A 47 10.10 11.72 -0.80
C PRO A 47 10.69 13.14 -0.94
N ALA A 48 11.99 13.25 -0.73
CA ALA A 48 12.76 14.46 -0.99
C ALA A 48 12.96 14.67 -2.51
N ASP A 49 13.33 15.88 -2.91
CA ASP A 49 13.72 16.21 -4.29
C ASP A 49 12.68 15.90 -5.37
N CYS A 50 11.39 16.08 -5.06
CA CYS A 50 10.30 15.95 -6.03
C CYS A 50 9.37 17.16 -6.02
N GLU A 51 8.65 17.35 -7.14
CA GLU A 51 7.66 18.41 -7.25
C GLU A 51 6.41 18.03 -6.43
N TRP A 52 6.13 18.81 -5.39
CA TRP A 52 4.94 18.69 -4.57
C TRP A 52 3.87 19.70 -4.99
N ARG A 53 2.62 19.23 -5.07
CA ARG A 53 1.42 20.07 -5.16
C ARG A 53 0.40 19.54 -4.16
N GLN A 54 0.24 20.26 -3.04
CA GLN A 54 -0.57 19.80 -1.91
C GLN A 54 -0.10 18.42 -1.45
N ASP A 55 -0.99 17.43 -1.44
CA ASP A 55 -0.70 16.05 -1.02
C ASP A 55 -0.24 15.15 -2.18
N VAL A 56 0.13 15.73 -3.32
CA VAL A 56 0.57 14.98 -4.50
C VAL A 56 2.04 15.26 -4.79
N ALA A 57 2.84 14.20 -4.87
CA ALA A 57 4.23 14.26 -5.32
C ALA A 57 4.40 13.65 -6.70
N LEU A 58 5.20 14.27 -7.56
CA LEU A 58 5.60 13.70 -8.82
C LEU A 58 6.93 12.96 -8.67
N VAL A 59 6.88 11.65 -8.45
CA VAL A 59 8.07 10.81 -8.23
C VAL A 59 8.39 10.03 -9.50
N ASN A 60 9.54 10.30 -10.11
CA ASN A 60 9.96 9.66 -11.38
C ASN A 60 8.90 9.76 -12.49
N GLY A 61 8.17 10.89 -12.54
CA GLY A 61 7.09 11.13 -13.50
C GLY A 61 5.77 10.42 -13.19
N MET A 62 5.65 9.76 -12.03
CA MET A 62 4.42 9.14 -11.53
C MET A 62 3.77 10.04 -10.46
N PRO A 63 2.47 10.38 -10.57
CA PRO A 63 1.77 11.06 -9.49
C PRO A 63 1.49 10.09 -8.33
N LEU A 64 1.97 10.46 -7.15
CA LEU A 64 1.76 9.77 -5.88
C LEU A 64 0.88 10.66 -4.99
N HIS A 65 -0.30 10.17 -4.64
CA HIS A 65 -1.26 10.86 -3.78
C HIS A 65 -1.12 10.36 -2.34
N PHE A 66 -0.80 11.22 -1.40
CA PHE A 66 -0.60 10.87 0.00
C PHE A 66 -1.82 11.25 0.82
N TYR A 67 -2.19 10.41 1.77
CA TYR A 67 -3.06 10.80 2.88
C TYR A 67 -2.72 9.97 4.11
N SER A 68 -3.07 10.48 5.29
CA SER A 68 -2.78 9.81 6.57
C SER A 68 -3.68 8.59 6.77
N PHE A 69 -4.90 8.80 7.25
CA PHE A 69 -5.84 7.74 7.58
C PHE A 69 -7.24 8.06 7.09
N LYS A 70 -7.98 7.01 6.74
CA LYS A 70 -9.39 7.08 6.33
C LYS A 70 -10.14 5.91 6.95
N ASN A 71 -11.32 6.20 7.51
CA ASN A 71 -12.17 5.17 8.12
C ASN A 71 -12.67 4.12 7.12
N ASP A 72 -12.76 4.48 5.84
CA ASP A 72 -13.23 3.60 4.77
C ASP A 72 -12.29 3.69 3.54
N ILE A 73 -11.53 2.61 3.32
CA ILE A 73 -10.60 2.45 2.19
C ILE A 73 -11.18 1.56 1.09
N SER A 74 -12.41 1.08 1.24
CA SER A 74 -13.04 0.13 0.33
C SER A 74 -13.20 0.69 -1.08
N GLY A 75 -13.47 2.00 -1.19
CA GLY A 75 -13.51 2.70 -2.48
C GLY A 75 -12.15 2.73 -3.18
N ASP A 76 -11.07 2.89 -2.43
CA ASP A 76 -9.71 2.92 -2.97
C ASP A 76 -9.26 1.52 -3.40
N MET A 77 -9.56 0.50 -2.58
CA MET A 77 -9.34 -0.91 -2.92
C MET A 77 -10.11 -1.35 -4.16
N ARG A 78 -11.40 -1.00 -4.29
CA ARG A 78 -12.21 -1.37 -5.46
C ARG A 78 -11.67 -0.80 -6.77
N ARG A 79 -11.20 0.46 -6.75
CA ARG A 79 -10.63 1.16 -7.91
C ARG A 79 -9.19 0.76 -8.23
N ALA A 80 -8.50 0.11 -7.30
CA ALA A 80 -7.12 -0.29 -7.49
C ALA A 80 -7.01 -1.55 -8.34
N GLU A 81 -6.06 -1.54 -9.27
CA GLU A 81 -5.64 -2.71 -10.05
C GLU A 81 -4.62 -3.54 -9.27
N ILE A 82 -3.79 -2.87 -8.47
CA ILE A 82 -2.77 -3.47 -7.62
C ILE A 82 -2.93 -2.89 -6.22
N ILE A 83 -3.00 -3.76 -5.21
CA ILE A 83 -3.04 -3.36 -3.81
C ILE A 83 -1.80 -3.90 -3.11
N ILE A 84 -1.01 -3.02 -2.53
CA ILE A 84 0.14 -3.36 -1.69
C ILE A 84 -0.21 -2.93 -0.27
N ALA A 85 -0.03 -3.80 0.72
CA ALA A 85 -0.40 -3.41 2.08
C ALA A 85 0.47 -4.03 3.15
N HIS A 86 0.61 -3.30 4.25
CA HIS A 86 0.92 -3.94 5.52
C HIS A 86 -0.27 -4.80 5.93
N ALA A 87 -0.09 -6.11 6.02
CA ALA A 87 -1.13 -7.13 6.22
C ALA A 87 -1.76 -7.14 7.63
N GLY A 88 -2.06 -5.97 8.19
CA GLY A 88 -2.87 -5.84 9.39
C GLY A 88 -4.27 -6.42 9.19
N ALA A 89 -4.87 -6.95 10.26
CA ALA A 89 -6.14 -7.67 10.19
C ALA A 89 -7.28 -6.87 9.53
N GLY A 90 -7.38 -5.56 9.82
CA GLY A 90 -8.41 -4.70 9.22
C GLY A 90 -8.27 -4.56 7.71
N THR A 91 -7.05 -4.36 7.22
CA THR A 91 -6.75 -4.27 5.78
C THR A 91 -7.05 -5.58 5.07
N CYS A 92 -6.66 -6.70 5.67
CA CYS A 92 -6.91 -8.03 5.13
C CYS A 92 -8.42 -8.34 5.03
N LEU A 93 -9.19 -8.04 6.08
CA LEU A 93 -10.65 -8.22 6.09
C LEU A 93 -11.34 -7.35 5.02
N GLU A 94 -10.90 -6.11 4.86
CA GLU A 94 -11.50 -5.21 3.86
C GLU A 94 -11.17 -5.64 2.43
N ALA A 95 -9.97 -6.18 2.19
CA ALA A 95 -9.60 -6.76 0.90
C ALA A 95 -10.45 -7.98 0.54
N LEU A 96 -10.70 -8.88 1.52
CA LEU A 96 -11.62 -10.00 1.34
C LEU A 96 -13.03 -9.54 0.99
N ARG A 97 -13.57 -8.54 1.71
CA ARG A 97 -14.89 -7.96 1.43
C ARG A 97 -14.96 -7.35 0.03
N CYS A 98 -13.87 -6.74 -0.44
CA CYS A 98 -13.78 -6.19 -1.78
C CYS A 98 -13.47 -7.23 -2.86
N SER A 99 -13.26 -8.51 -2.50
CA SER A 99 -12.82 -9.58 -3.41
C SER A 99 -11.57 -9.18 -4.21
N LYS A 100 -10.62 -8.52 -3.53
CA LYS A 100 -9.34 -8.07 -4.12
C LYS A 100 -8.19 -8.90 -3.57
N VAL A 101 -7.21 -9.15 -4.43
CA VAL A 101 -5.93 -9.77 -4.03
C VAL A 101 -4.99 -8.67 -3.55
N VAL A 102 -4.30 -8.93 -2.44
CA VAL A 102 -3.36 -7.98 -1.83
C VAL A 102 -1.95 -8.56 -1.81
N PHE A 103 -0.98 -7.75 -2.22
CA PHE A 103 0.44 -8.00 -1.98
C PHE A 103 0.78 -7.56 -0.57
N ALA A 104 0.94 -8.52 0.32
CA ALA A 104 1.25 -8.28 1.72
C ALA A 104 2.73 -8.00 1.90
N VAL A 105 3.05 -6.91 2.58
CA VAL A 105 4.41 -6.61 3.02
C VAL A 105 4.43 -6.69 4.54
N VAL A 106 5.25 -7.62 5.03
CA VAL A 106 5.44 -7.84 6.46
C VAL A 106 6.34 -6.73 7.01
N ASN A 107 5.93 -6.12 8.11
CA ASN A 107 6.79 -5.24 8.88
C ASN A 107 7.42 -6.05 10.01
N GLU A 108 8.69 -6.42 9.87
CA GLU A 108 9.41 -7.24 10.87
C GLU A 108 9.57 -6.52 12.21
N GLU A 109 9.59 -5.18 12.23
CA GLU A 109 9.77 -4.39 13.46
C GLU A 109 8.53 -4.36 14.36
N LEU A 110 7.35 -4.55 13.78
CA LEU A 110 6.05 -4.51 14.46
C LEU A 110 5.37 -5.89 14.52
N MET A 111 6.08 -6.94 14.12
CA MET A 111 5.48 -8.26 13.91
C MET A 111 5.22 -8.99 15.24
N ASP A 112 3.96 -9.02 15.65
CA ASP A 112 3.47 -10.02 16.59
C ASP A 112 3.19 -11.34 15.85
N ASN A 113 3.52 -12.49 16.46
CA ASN A 113 3.33 -13.83 15.89
C ASN A 113 1.90 -14.09 15.35
N HIS A 114 0.90 -13.41 15.89
CA HIS A 114 -0.50 -13.53 15.48
C HIS A 114 -0.81 -12.97 14.09
N GLN A 115 -0.09 -11.95 13.61
CA GLN A 115 -0.33 -11.39 12.27
C GLN A 115 0.17 -12.34 11.16
N ARG A 116 1.21 -13.13 11.47
CA ARG A 116 1.76 -14.12 10.55
C ARG A 116 0.75 -15.23 10.22
N GLU A 117 0.12 -15.79 11.25
CA GLU A 117 -0.84 -16.88 11.09
C GLU A 117 -2.03 -16.46 10.21
N LEU A 118 -2.53 -15.23 10.40
CA LEU A 118 -3.58 -14.67 9.54
C LEU A 118 -3.09 -14.52 8.09
N GLY A 119 -1.88 -13.99 7.87
CA GLY A 119 -1.29 -13.86 6.54
C GLY A 119 -1.14 -15.21 5.83
N GLU A 120 -0.59 -16.21 6.51
CA GLU A 120 -0.41 -17.57 5.99
C GLU A 120 -1.74 -18.20 5.57
N ARG A 121 -2.80 -18.10 6.39
CA ARG A 121 -4.14 -18.60 6.03
C ARG A 121 -4.75 -17.90 4.82
N LEU A 122 -4.55 -16.59 4.69
CA LEU A 122 -5.07 -15.84 3.55
C LEU A 122 -4.32 -16.14 2.26
N ALA A 123 -3.02 -16.44 2.37
CA ALA A 123 -2.21 -16.89 1.24
C ALA A 123 -2.62 -18.30 0.77
N GLU A 124 -2.89 -19.23 1.69
CA GLU A 124 -3.45 -20.55 1.36
C GLU A 124 -4.78 -20.45 0.59
N LEU A 125 -5.58 -19.44 0.89
CA LEU A 125 -6.86 -19.17 0.23
C LEU A 125 -6.75 -18.33 -1.05
N GLY A 126 -5.53 -17.95 -1.46
CA GLY A 126 -5.28 -17.18 -2.70
C GLY A 126 -5.72 -15.71 -2.64
N HIS A 127 -6.00 -15.19 -1.45
CA HIS A 127 -6.41 -13.80 -1.25
C HIS A 127 -5.25 -12.85 -0.97
N LEU A 128 -4.10 -13.41 -0.62
CA LEU A 128 -2.92 -12.66 -0.20
C LEU A 128 -1.66 -13.29 -0.81
N VAL A 129 -0.76 -12.45 -1.29
CA VAL A 129 0.56 -12.86 -1.79
C VAL A 129 1.60 -12.26 -0.84
N CYS A 130 2.23 -13.12 -0.03
CA CYS A 130 3.36 -12.77 0.84
C CYS A 130 4.68 -12.80 0.08
#